data_AF-A0A453LA83-F1
#
_entry.id   AF-A0A453LA83-F1
#
_cell.length_a   1.000
_cell.length_b   1.000
_cell.length_c   1.000
_cell.angle_alpha   90.00
_cell.angle_beta   90.00
_cell.angle_gamma   90.00
#
_symmetry.space_group_name_H-M   'P 1'
#
loop_
_entity.id
_entity.type
_entity.pdbx_description
1 polymer ?
#
loop_
_entity_poly.entity_id
_entity_poly.type
_entity_poly.pdbx_seq_one_letter_code
_entity_poly.pdbx_strand_id
1 'polypeptide(L)'
;MLSRKFIDDYTAYAEVCFKNFGDRVKYWSTVNEPNIEPIGGYDQGILPPRRCSFPFGVLSCDNGNSTTEPYIVAHHLLLAHASAASLYKEKYQAKQGGNIGLTLLGWWYEPATQTPEDIAAAERMNDFHIGWYMHPLVHGDYPPVMRKNVGSRLPSFTDEELKRLLGSFDFVGFNHYIAVYVKADLSKLDDELRDYMGDAAVKYDMPFLKKNQLLFGLKSDFMTSTPWALKKMLEHLQLKYKNPIVMIHENGAASIADPSAGNAPDDEFRSQYLQDYIEATLESSRNGSNVQGYFVWSFLDVFEYLFGYRMGFGLYGVDFNSEERTRYQRHSAKWFTGFLRGGELRPVALPGQAYSQ
;
A
#
# COMPACT_ATOMS: atom_id res chain seq x y z
N MET A 1 6.33 5.70 -17.50
CA MET A 1 6.44 6.56 -16.31
C MET A 1 7.71 7.41 -16.26
N LEU A 2 8.83 7.05 -16.91
CA LEU A 2 10.06 7.86 -16.89
C LEU A 2 10.00 9.17 -17.71
N SER A 3 9.06 9.30 -18.64
CA SER A 3 8.86 10.51 -19.43
C SER A 3 7.71 11.35 -18.88
N ARG A 4 7.87 12.68 -18.87
CA ARG A 4 6.81 13.64 -18.50
C ARG A 4 5.54 13.49 -19.34
N LYS A 5 5.65 12.98 -20.58
CA LYS A 5 4.49 12.66 -21.45
C LYS A 5 3.46 11.77 -20.76
N PHE A 6 3.90 10.92 -19.81
CA PHE A 6 3.01 10.08 -19.00
C PHE A 6 1.94 10.90 -18.26
N ILE A 7 2.25 12.11 -17.80
CA ILE A 7 1.32 12.97 -17.07
C ILE A 7 0.15 13.36 -17.98
N ASP A 8 0.43 13.76 -19.22
CA ASP A 8 -0.58 14.16 -20.20
C ASP A 8 -1.42 12.97 -20.65
N ASP A 9 -0.76 11.86 -21.00
CA ASP A 9 -1.43 10.63 -21.44
C ASP A 9 -2.35 10.08 -20.34
N TYR A 10 -1.90 10.07 -19.08
CA TYR A 10 -2.70 9.65 -17.93
C TYR A 10 -3.87 10.61 -17.65
N THR A 11 -3.65 11.92 -17.76
CA THR A 11 -4.71 12.93 -17.58
C THR A 11 -5.81 12.77 -18.63
N ALA A 12 -5.44 12.50 -19.88
CA ALA A 12 -6.39 12.23 -20.96
C ALA A 12 -7.20 10.95 -20.69
N TYR A 13 -6.54 9.88 -20.23
CA TYR A 13 -7.22 8.66 -19.79
C TYR A 13 -8.23 8.93 -18.67
N ALA A 14 -7.81 9.61 -17.60
CA ALA A 14 -8.67 9.96 -16.48
C ALA A 14 -9.88 10.79 -16.92
N GLU A 15 -9.69 11.73 -17.85
CA GLU A 15 -10.78 12.52 -18.41
C GLU A 15 -11.84 11.65 -19.09
N VAL A 16 -11.41 10.65 -19.87
CA VAL A 16 -12.33 9.70 -20.51
C VAL A 16 -13.14 8.95 -19.45
N CYS A 17 -12.50 8.49 -18.37
CA CYS A 17 -13.20 7.83 -17.26
C CYS A 17 -14.24 8.76 -16.60
N PHE A 18 -13.87 9.99 -16.27
CA PHE A 18 -14.78 10.96 -15.64
C PHE A 18 -15.98 11.28 -16.53
N LYS A 19 -15.75 11.50 -17.83
CA LYS A 19 -16.82 11.78 -18.81
C LYS A 19 -17.83 10.63 -18.90
N ASN A 20 -17.36 9.40 -18.91
CA ASN A 20 -18.20 8.24 -19.24
C ASN A 20 -18.84 7.56 -18.03
N PHE A 21 -18.26 7.71 -16.83
CA PHE A 21 -18.73 6.99 -15.64
C PHE A 21 -19.04 7.89 -14.44
N GLY A 22 -18.64 9.16 -14.46
CA GLY A 22 -18.80 10.06 -13.31
C GLY A 22 -20.26 10.48 -13.03
N ASP A 23 -21.19 10.17 -13.92
CA ASP A 23 -22.63 10.22 -13.63
C ASP A 23 -23.00 9.29 -12.45
N ARG A 24 -22.32 8.15 -12.32
CA ARG A 24 -22.57 7.11 -11.30
C ARG A 24 -21.42 6.93 -10.30
N VAL A 25 -20.17 6.98 -10.74
CA VAL A 25 -18.99 6.79 -9.89
C VAL A 25 -18.75 8.06 -9.06
N LYS A 26 -18.72 7.92 -7.73
CA LYS A 26 -18.55 9.03 -6.79
C LYS A 26 -17.26 8.98 -5.98
N TYR A 27 -16.46 7.93 -6.10
CA TYR A 27 -15.16 7.83 -5.47
C TYR A 27 -14.14 7.37 -6.51
N TRP A 28 -13.12 8.20 -6.72
CA TRP A 28 -12.06 7.97 -7.68
C TRP A 28 -10.72 7.86 -6.96
N SER A 29 -10.06 6.71 -7.03
CA SER A 29 -8.64 6.60 -6.72
C SER A 29 -7.85 6.66 -8.01
N THR A 30 -6.91 7.59 -8.15
CA THR A 30 -6.16 7.78 -9.40
C THR A 30 -5.14 6.65 -9.60
N VAL A 31 -4.24 6.48 -8.65
CA VAL A 31 -3.12 5.53 -8.73
C VAL A 31 -3.14 4.66 -7.49
N ASN A 32 -2.88 3.36 -7.70
CA ASN A 32 -2.76 2.38 -6.63
C ASN A 32 -1.28 2.15 -6.31
N GLU A 33 -0.93 2.26 -5.04
CA GLU A 33 0.40 2.00 -4.48
C GLU A 33 1.56 2.66 -5.25
N PRO A 34 1.48 3.97 -5.56
CA PRO A 34 2.54 4.66 -6.28
C PRO A 34 3.85 4.71 -5.46
N ASN A 35 3.81 4.37 -4.17
CA ASN A 35 4.99 4.27 -3.29
C ASN A 35 5.69 2.91 -3.32
N ILE A 36 5.13 1.86 -3.95
CA ILE A 36 5.84 0.58 -4.15
C ILE A 36 6.26 0.36 -5.60
N GLU A 37 5.48 0.86 -6.57
CA GLU A 37 5.78 0.72 -8.01
C GLU A 37 7.20 1.21 -8.39
N PRO A 38 7.68 2.38 -7.92
CA PRO A 38 9.04 2.85 -8.24
C PRO A 38 10.12 1.93 -7.65
N ILE A 39 9.87 1.35 -6.48
CA ILE A 39 10.81 0.46 -5.79
C ILE A 39 10.83 -0.89 -6.54
N GLY A 40 9.69 -1.52 -6.74
CA GLY A 40 9.63 -2.83 -7.39
C GLY A 40 10.03 -2.79 -8.86
N GLY A 41 9.63 -1.74 -9.60
CA GLY A 41 9.78 -1.66 -11.05
C GLY A 41 11.03 -0.94 -11.56
N TYR A 42 11.63 -0.06 -10.75
CA TYR A 42 12.73 0.83 -11.15
C TYR A 42 13.92 0.84 -10.18
N ASP A 43 13.84 0.13 -9.05
CA ASP A 43 14.96 -0.10 -8.14
C ASP A 43 15.33 -1.58 -8.05
N GLN A 44 14.39 -2.42 -7.62
CA GLN A 44 14.59 -3.85 -7.38
C GLN A 44 14.50 -4.70 -8.65
N GLY A 45 13.80 -4.23 -9.68
CA GLY A 45 13.61 -4.93 -10.96
C GLY A 45 12.74 -6.19 -10.88
N ILE A 46 11.88 -6.31 -9.86
CA ILE A 46 10.99 -7.45 -9.64
C ILE A 46 9.58 -7.23 -10.23
N LEU A 47 9.15 -5.97 -10.35
CA LEU A 47 7.91 -5.56 -11.02
C LEU A 47 8.21 -5.03 -12.42
N PRO A 48 7.26 -5.02 -13.36
CA PRO A 48 7.41 -4.36 -14.65
C PRO A 48 7.70 -2.86 -14.43
N PRO A 49 8.50 -2.22 -15.29
CA PRO A 49 9.18 -2.76 -16.47
C PRO A 49 10.50 -3.51 -16.18
N ARG A 50 10.78 -3.85 -14.91
CA ARG A 50 11.97 -4.58 -14.44
C ARG A 50 13.28 -3.85 -14.70
N ARG A 51 13.29 -2.54 -14.46
CA ARG A 51 14.48 -1.70 -14.55
C ARG A 51 15.20 -1.68 -13.20
N CYS A 52 16.51 -1.78 -13.22
CA CYS A 52 17.39 -1.70 -12.06
C CYS A 52 18.86 -1.55 -12.51
N SER A 53 19.81 -1.33 -11.59
CA SER A 53 21.24 -1.23 -11.95
C SER A 53 22.14 -1.85 -10.90
N PHE A 54 23.20 -2.54 -11.34
CA PHE A 54 24.25 -3.07 -10.46
C PHE A 54 24.88 -1.96 -9.58
N PRO A 55 25.20 -2.21 -8.29
CA PRO A 55 25.11 -3.48 -7.57
C PRO A 55 23.72 -3.76 -6.95
N PHE A 56 22.72 -2.94 -7.25
CA PHE A 56 21.36 -3.07 -6.73
C PHE A 56 20.52 -4.02 -7.58
N GLY A 57 19.25 -4.15 -7.20
CA GLY A 57 18.31 -5.07 -7.81
C GLY A 57 18.33 -6.45 -7.18
N VAL A 58 17.21 -7.16 -7.32
CA VAL A 58 17.02 -8.52 -6.80
C VAL A 58 17.31 -9.57 -7.88
N LEU A 59 17.19 -9.19 -9.14
CA LEU A 59 17.41 -10.03 -10.33
C LEU A 59 18.55 -9.46 -11.19
N SER A 60 18.90 -10.13 -12.28
CA SER A 60 19.87 -9.60 -13.24
C SER A 60 19.37 -8.27 -13.83
N CYS A 61 20.10 -7.20 -13.54
CA CYS A 61 19.78 -5.84 -13.95
C CYS A 61 20.53 -5.48 -15.23
N ASP A 62 19.84 -5.59 -16.36
CA ASP A 62 20.45 -5.35 -17.68
C ASP A 62 20.18 -3.92 -18.20
N ASN A 63 19.30 -3.17 -17.54
CA ASN A 63 18.98 -1.78 -17.86
C ASN A 63 18.31 -1.05 -16.68
N GLY A 64 18.48 0.28 -16.62
CA GLY A 64 17.89 1.09 -15.56
C GLY A 64 18.93 1.88 -14.78
N ASN A 65 18.46 2.61 -13.77
CA ASN A 65 19.32 3.30 -12.81
C ASN A 65 18.56 3.40 -11.47
N SER A 66 18.81 2.42 -10.60
CA SER A 66 18.21 2.30 -9.26
C SER A 66 18.47 3.52 -8.36
N THR A 67 19.54 4.26 -8.64
CA THR A 67 19.91 5.47 -7.90
C THR A 67 19.04 6.68 -8.27
N THR A 68 18.37 6.70 -9.43
CA THR A 68 17.64 7.90 -9.92
C THR A 68 16.23 7.64 -10.39
N GLU A 69 15.99 6.53 -11.10
CA GLU A 69 14.70 6.23 -11.73
C GLU A 69 13.53 6.11 -10.75
N PRO A 70 13.67 5.52 -9.55
CA PRO A 70 12.57 5.47 -8.58
C PRO A 70 12.04 6.86 -8.22
N TYR A 71 12.94 7.84 -8.05
CA TYR A 71 12.56 9.21 -7.72
C TYR A 71 11.88 9.94 -8.87
N ILE A 72 12.35 9.71 -10.11
CA ILE A 72 11.72 10.26 -11.32
C ILE A 72 10.31 9.70 -11.49
N VAL A 73 10.15 8.37 -11.33
CA VAL A 73 8.87 7.68 -11.49
C VAL A 73 7.88 8.09 -10.42
N ALA A 74 8.29 8.12 -9.15
CA ALA A 74 7.42 8.58 -8.06
C ALA A 74 6.97 10.03 -8.27
N HIS A 75 7.87 10.90 -8.72
CA HIS A 75 7.54 12.29 -9.03
C HIS A 75 6.52 12.40 -10.17
N HIS A 76 6.69 11.65 -11.26
CA HIS A 76 5.72 11.67 -12.36
C HIS A 76 4.37 11.03 -11.99
N LEU A 77 4.34 9.98 -11.16
CA LEU A 77 3.10 9.42 -10.64
C LEU A 77 2.34 10.43 -9.79
N LEU A 78 3.05 11.16 -8.92
CA LEU A 78 2.49 12.21 -8.08
C LEU A 78 1.95 13.39 -8.92
N LEU A 79 2.68 13.82 -9.95
CA LEU A 79 2.21 14.87 -10.88
C LEU A 79 1.03 14.41 -11.74
N ALA A 80 1.02 13.13 -12.17
CA ALA A 80 -0.11 12.56 -12.89
C ALA A 80 -1.38 12.49 -12.02
N HIS A 81 -1.24 12.09 -10.74
CA HIS A 81 -2.31 12.19 -9.75
C HIS A 81 -2.82 13.62 -9.62
N ALA A 82 -1.93 14.58 -9.32
CA ALA A 82 -2.30 15.98 -9.15
C ALA A 82 -3.01 16.53 -10.40
N SER A 83 -2.52 16.18 -11.59
CA SER A 83 -3.12 16.63 -12.85
C SER A 83 -4.54 16.11 -13.06
N ALA A 84 -4.77 14.82 -12.83
CA ALA A 84 -6.10 14.21 -12.92
C ALA A 84 -7.05 14.73 -11.83
N ALA A 85 -6.54 14.94 -10.60
CA ALA A 85 -7.30 15.48 -9.50
C ALA A 85 -7.74 16.94 -9.74
N SER A 86 -6.84 17.81 -10.18
CA SER A 86 -7.20 19.19 -10.56
C SER A 86 -8.26 19.19 -11.65
N LEU A 87 -8.08 18.37 -12.70
CA LEU A 87 -9.05 18.24 -13.78
C LEU A 87 -10.45 17.83 -13.25
N TYR A 88 -10.50 16.83 -12.37
CA TYR A 88 -11.76 16.39 -11.78
C TYR A 88 -12.41 17.50 -10.96
N LYS A 89 -11.66 18.10 -10.02
CA LYS A 89 -12.15 19.16 -9.13
C LYS A 89 -12.67 20.37 -9.91
N GLU A 90 -11.96 20.80 -10.94
CA GLU A 90 -12.31 22.00 -11.73
C GLU A 90 -13.47 21.75 -12.70
N LYS A 91 -13.48 20.60 -13.40
CA LYS A 91 -14.39 20.39 -14.53
C LYS A 91 -15.61 19.51 -14.21
N TYR A 92 -15.45 18.56 -13.28
CA TYR A 92 -16.42 17.48 -13.09
C TYR A 92 -17.05 17.48 -11.70
N GLN A 93 -16.31 17.80 -10.63
CA GLN A 93 -16.76 17.61 -9.26
C GLN A 93 -18.05 18.35 -8.93
N ALA A 94 -18.19 19.62 -9.35
CA ALA A 94 -19.42 20.38 -9.12
C ALA A 94 -20.66 19.78 -9.80
N LYS A 95 -20.48 19.08 -10.93
CA LYS A 95 -21.57 18.46 -11.71
C LYS A 95 -21.85 17.03 -11.28
N GLN A 96 -20.80 16.30 -10.90
CA GLN A 96 -20.86 14.87 -10.63
C GLN A 96 -20.96 14.55 -9.14
N GLY A 97 -20.53 15.45 -8.25
CA GLY A 97 -20.65 15.31 -6.81
C GLY A 97 -19.83 14.16 -6.21
N GLY A 98 -18.74 13.74 -6.86
CA GLY A 98 -17.85 12.72 -6.32
C GLY A 98 -16.59 13.28 -5.66
N ASN A 99 -15.78 12.39 -5.09
CA ASN A 99 -14.52 12.64 -4.43
C ASN A 99 -13.36 11.97 -5.19
N ILE A 100 -12.18 12.56 -5.09
CA ILE A 100 -10.97 12.05 -5.74
C ILE A 100 -9.79 11.95 -4.77
N GLY A 101 -8.99 10.89 -4.89
CA GLY A 101 -7.82 10.63 -4.07
C GLY A 101 -6.83 9.70 -4.76
N LEU A 102 -5.91 9.14 -3.99
CA LEU A 102 -4.99 8.07 -4.41
C LEU A 102 -4.94 6.99 -3.33
N THR A 103 -4.42 5.81 -3.65
CA THR A 103 -4.22 4.73 -2.68
C THR A 103 -2.73 4.51 -2.47
N LEU A 104 -2.25 4.53 -1.22
CA LEU A 104 -0.86 4.20 -0.87
C LEU A 104 -0.78 2.79 -0.27
N LEU A 105 0.33 2.09 -0.51
CA LEU A 105 0.67 0.93 0.30
C LEU A 105 1.05 1.43 1.69
N GLY A 106 0.35 0.99 2.71
CA GLY A 106 0.42 1.48 4.08
C GLY A 106 1.26 0.62 5.02
N TRP A 107 2.37 0.03 4.58
CA TRP A 107 3.28 -0.66 5.51
C TRP A 107 3.71 0.27 6.63
N TRP A 108 3.55 -0.19 7.87
CA TRP A 108 4.03 0.55 9.04
C TRP A 108 5.43 0.06 9.41
N TYR A 109 6.40 0.95 9.42
CA TYR A 109 7.76 0.61 9.82
C TYR A 109 7.95 0.78 11.33
N GLU A 110 8.43 -0.27 11.99
CA GLU A 110 8.67 -0.34 13.43
C GLU A 110 10.17 -0.58 13.68
N PRO A 111 10.77 -0.01 14.74
CA PRO A 111 12.17 -0.26 15.03
C PRO A 111 12.38 -1.70 15.48
N ALA A 112 13.41 -2.35 14.94
CA ALA A 112 13.75 -3.73 15.31
C ALA A 112 14.22 -3.87 16.75
N THR A 113 14.83 -2.82 17.30
CA THR A 113 15.24 -2.72 18.70
C THR A 113 14.88 -1.35 19.27
N GLN A 114 14.90 -1.19 20.59
CA GLN A 114 14.61 0.10 21.25
C GLN A 114 15.83 1.03 21.30
N THR A 115 16.84 0.82 20.45
CA THR A 115 17.96 1.74 20.36
C THR A 115 17.53 3.05 19.69
N PRO A 116 18.12 4.21 20.07
CA PRO A 116 17.82 5.48 19.42
C PRO A 116 17.99 5.44 17.89
N GLU A 117 18.97 4.68 17.41
CA GLU A 117 19.28 4.56 15.99
C GLU A 117 18.16 3.83 15.23
N ASP A 118 17.65 2.72 15.76
CA ASP A 118 16.57 1.95 15.13
C ASP A 118 15.24 2.70 15.20
N ILE A 119 14.96 3.40 16.31
CA ILE A 119 13.78 4.29 16.44
C ILE A 119 13.82 5.36 15.36
N ALA A 120 14.94 6.06 15.22
CA ALA A 120 15.11 7.06 14.16
C ALA A 120 15.04 6.44 12.76
N ALA A 121 15.49 5.19 12.58
CA ALA A 121 15.39 4.45 11.32
C ALA A 121 13.93 4.16 10.93
N ALA A 122 13.11 3.73 11.87
CA ALA A 122 11.68 3.51 11.64
C ALA A 122 10.94 4.81 11.27
N GLU A 123 11.22 5.91 11.98
CA GLU A 123 10.66 7.22 11.63
C GLU A 123 11.06 7.67 10.22
N ARG A 124 12.36 7.58 9.88
CA ARG A 124 12.83 7.89 8.52
C ARG A 124 12.16 7.01 7.46
N MET A 125 12.02 5.71 7.73
CA MET A 125 11.43 4.80 6.75
C MET A 125 9.94 5.10 6.52
N ASN A 126 9.19 5.49 7.57
CA ASN A 126 7.82 5.97 7.42
C ASN A 126 7.75 7.28 6.63
N ASP A 127 8.71 8.19 6.77
CA ASP A 127 8.82 9.39 5.92
C ASP A 127 9.15 9.01 4.45
N PHE A 128 10.06 8.07 4.21
CA PHE A 128 10.38 7.57 2.86
C PHE A 128 9.23 6.78 2.21
N HIS A 129 8.33 6.20 3.00
CA HIS A 129 7.25 5.34 2.50
C HIS A 129 5.90 6.04 2.38
N ILE A 130 5.36 6.54 3.50
CA ILE A 130 4.08 7.26 3.56
C ILE A 130 4.31 8.74 3.26
N GLY A 131 5.34 9.32 3.88
CA GLY A 131 5.66 10.75 3.72
C GLY A 131 6.08 11.13 2.30
N TRP A 132 6.61 10.21 1.51
CA TRP A 132 7.03 10.46 0.13
C TRP A 132 5.88 10.99 -0.75
N TYR A 133 4.63 10.60 -0.44
CA TYR A 133 3.44 11.10 -1.10
C TYR A 133 2.65 12.06 -0.21
N MET A 134 2.46 11.73 1.08
CA MET A 134 1.64 12.57 1.97
C MET A 134 2.25 13.94 2.23
N HIS A 135 3.58 14.05 2.34
CA HIS A 135 4.24 15.32 2.64
C HIS A 135 4.11 16.32 1.47
N PRO A 136 4.35 15.94 0.20
CA PRO A 136 4.08 16.85 -0.91
C PRO A 136 2.60 17.27 -1.04
N LEU A 137 1.66 16.34 -0.82
CA LEU A 137 0.23 16.61 -0.93
C LEU A 137 -0.28 17.58 0.15
N VAL A 138 0.33 17.58 1.33
CA VAL A 138 -0.15 18.35 2.50
C VAL A 138 0.67 19.61 2.77
N HIS A 139 1.98 19.53 2.54
CA HIS A 139 2.96 20.55 2.92
C HIS A 139 3.73 21.14 1.73
N GLY A 140 3.60 20.56 0.53
CA GLY A 140 4.11 21.17 -0.70
C GLY A 140 5.58 20.93 -1.00
N ASP A 141 6.22 19.97 -0.31
CA ASP A 141 7.51 19.45 -0.70
C ASP A 141 7.67 18.00 -0.19
N TYR A 142 8.69 17.28 -0.65
CA TYR A 142 9.06 16.00 -0.07
C TYR A 142 9.54 16.13 1.39
N PRO A 143 9.53 15.04 2.19
CA PRO A 143 10.03 15.07 3.55
C PRO A 143 11.46 15.64 3.65
N PRO A 144 11.77 16.48 4.65
CA PRO A 144 13.10 17.08 4.79
C PRO A 144 14.24 16.07 4.82
N VAL A 145 14.02 14.89 5.40
CA VAL A 145 15.02 13.81 5.43
C VAL A 145 15.27 13.22 4.04
N MET A 146 14.26 13.13 3.17
CA MET A 146 14.45 12.71 1.78
C MET A 146 15.23 13.77 1.00
N ARG A 147 14.87 15.06 1.16
CA ARG A 147 15.63 16.18 0.55
C ARG A 147 17.10 16.13 0.94
N LYS A 148 17.38 15.92 2.23
CA LYS A 148 18.75 15.80 2.77
C LYS A 148 19.48 14.59 2.21
N ASN A 149 18.89 13.41 2.30
CA ASN A 149 19.60 12.17 2.01
C ASN A 149 19.70 11.92 0.50
N VAL A 150 18.61 12.09 -0.24
CA VAL A 150 18.57 11.82 -1.69
C VAL A 150 19.30 12.91 -2.47
N GLY A 151 19.17 14.17 -2.03
CA GLY A 151 19.82 15.33 -2.62
C GLY A 151 19.29 15.67 -4.01
N SER A 152 20.19 15.97 -4.95
CA SER A 152 19.86 16.40 -6.32
C SER A 152 19.11 15.37 -7.16
N ARG A 153 19.11 14.10 -6.74
CA ARG A 153 18.38 13.02 -7.43
C ARG A 153 16.88 13.06 -7.15
N LEU A 154 16.45 13.75 -6.09
CA LEU A 154 15.03 13.95 -5.79
C LEU A 154 14.52 15.17 -6.57
N PRO A 155 13.59 15.02 -7.52
CA PRO A 155 13.12 16.14 -8.32
C PRO A 155 12.49 17.26 -7.47
N SER A 156 12.49 18.48 -8.00
CA SER A 156 11.82 19.64 -7.39
C SER A 156 10.55 19.96 -8.13
N PHE A 157 9.54 20.47 -7.41
CA PHE A 157 8.32 20.97 -8.03
C PHE A 157 8.54 22.40 -8.51
N THR A 158 8.00 22.71 -9.69
CA THR A 158 7.79 24.10 -10.12
C THR A 158 6.63 24.74 -9.34
N ASP A 159 6.53 26.06 -9.36
CA ASP A 159 5.43 26.78 -8.70
C ASP A 159 4.06 26.37 -9.27
N GLU A 160 3.97 26.14 -10.57
CA GLU A 160 2.76 25.67 -11.24
C GLU A 160 2.38 24.25 -10.81
N GLU A 161 3.35 23.35 -10.70
CA GLU A 161 3.12 21.98 -10.22
C GLU A 161 2.70 21.97 -8.76
N LEU A 162 3.38 22.75 -7.93
CA LEU A 162 3.07 22.87 -6.52
C LEU A 162 1.64 23.36 -6.28
N LYS A 163 1.21 24.37 -7.05
CA LYS A 163 -0.16 24.90 -6.99
C LYS A 163 -1.22 23.83 -7.29
N ARG A 164 -0.93 22.91 -8.21
CA ARG A 164 -1.84 21.80 -8.57
C ARG A 164 -1.77 20.64 -7.58
N LEU A 165 -0.61 20.45 -6.95
CA LEU A 165 -0.32 19.34 -6.05
C LEU A 165 -0.92 19.53 -4.65
N LEU A 166 -0.79 20.71 -4.07
CA LEU A 166 -1.24 21.00 -2.71
C LEU A 166 -2.74 20.75 -2.55
N GLY A 167 -3.12 19.83 -1.67
CA GLY A 167 -4.51 19.48 -1.42
C GLY A 167 -5.23 18.83 -2.62
N SER A 168 -4.48 18.19 -3.53
CA SER A 168 -5.03 17.49 -4.71
C SER A 168 -5.78 16.19 -4.40
N PHE A 169 -6.37 16.08 -3.22
CA PHE A 169 -7.15 14.93 -2.80
C PHE A 169 -8.32 15.38 -1.90
N ASP A 170 -9.38 14.58 -1.85
CA ASP A 170 -10.52 14.72 -0.93
C ASP A 170 -10.47 13.64 0.16
N PHE A 171 -9.82 12.51 -0.16
CA PHE A 171 -9.51 11.41 0.73
C PHE A 171 -8.17 10.77 0.32
N VAL A 172 -7.57 9.99 1.21
CA VAL A 172 -6.43 9.13 0.90
C VAL A 172 -6.79 7.67 1.22
N GLY A 173 -6.56 6.80 0.25
CA GLY A 173 -6.69 5.36 0.39
C GLY A 173 -5.42 4.74 0.96
N PHE A 174 -5.57 3.70 1.77
CA PHE A 174 -4.45 2.88 2.23
C PHE A 174 -4.73 1.39 2.02
N ASN A 175 -3.74 0.70 1.44
CA ASN A 175 -3.66 -0.75 1.40
C ASN A 175 -2.76 -1.18 2.56
N HIS A 176 -3.32 -1.73 3.63
CA HIS A 176 -2.56 -2.04 4.84
C HIS A 176 -2.62 -3.54 5.14
N TYR A 177 -1.46 -4.12 5.47
CA TYR A 177 -1.34 -5.56 5.66
C TYR A 177 -0.50 -5.95 6.88
N ILE A 178 0.66 -5.30 7.08
CA ILE A 178 1.67 -5.73 8.06
C ILE A 178 2.44 -4.54 8.67
N ALA A 179 3.10 -4.79 9.79
CA ALA A 179 4.26 -4.05 10.26
C ALA A 179 5.56 -4.63 9.67
N VAL A 180 6.54 -3.77 9.40
CA VAL A 180 7.87 -4.16 8.91
C VAL A 180 8.93 -3.63 9.88
N TYR A 181 9.77 -4.53 10.39
CA TYR A 181 10.84 -4.16 11.31
C TYR A 181 12.10 -3.72 10.57
N VAL A 182 12.67 -2.59 10.98
CA VAL A 182 13.89 -2.01 10.37
C VAL A 182 14.97 -1.74 11.40
N LYS A 183 16.22 -1.90 10.94
CA LYS A 183 17.43 -1.48 11.65
C LYS A 183 18.06 -0.29 10.94
N ALA A 184 18.75 0.55 11.71
CA ALA A 184 19.59 1.58 11.13
C ALA A 184 20.74 0.96 10.31
N ASP A 185 21.03 1.59 9.17
CA ASP A 185 22.19 1.28 8.34
C ASP A 185 22.87 2.59 7.89
N LEU A 186 23.26 3.41 8.87
CA LEU A 186 23.74 4.79 8.66
C LEU A 186 24.99 4.87 7.80
N SER A 187 25.84 3.83 7.80
CA SER A 187 27.01 3.75 6.92
C SER A 187 26.66 3.83 5.44
N LYS A 188 25.43 3.49 5.06
CA LYS A 188 24.96 3.67 3.68
C LYS A 188 24.93 5.12 3.24
N LEU A 189 24.86 6.08 4.16
CA LEU A 189 24.88 7.49 3.79
C LEU A 189 26.26 7.98 3.31
N ASP A 190 27.32 7.22 3.58
CA ASP A 190 28.69 7.51 3.15
C ASP A 190 29.01 6.91 1.78
N ASP A 191 28.16 6.02 1.25
CA ASP A 191 28.34 5.39 -0.06
C ASP A 191 28.07 6.41 -1.19
N GLU A 192 28.94 6.49 -2.19
CA GLU A 192 28.75 7.35 -3.37
C GLU A 192 27.53 6.92 -4.21
N LEU A 193 27.28 5.61 -4.25
CA LEU A 193 26.20 5.00 -5.02
C LEU A 193 25.19 4.39 -4.05
N ARG A 194 23.94 4.85 -4.12
CA ARG A 194 22.84 4.42 -3.24
C ARG A 194 21.57 4.17 -4.04
N ASP A 195 20.82 3.15 -3.64
CA ASP A 195 19.44 2.91 -4.04
C ASP A 195 18.47 3.56 -3.03
N TYR A 196 17.18 3.30 -3.18
CA TYR A 196 16.15 3.82 -2.28
C TYR A 196 16.38 3.44 -0.81
N MET A 197 16.80 2.19 -0.55
CA MET A 197 17.05 1.70 0.81
C MET A 197 18.32 2.31 1.41
N GLY A 198 19.37 2.48 0.60
CA GLY A 198 20.59 3.18 0.99
C GLY A 198 20.33 4.65 1.35
N ASP A 199 19.42 5.32 0.65
CA ASP A 199 19.03 6.70 0.96
C ASP A 199 18.18 6.81 2.23
N ALA A 200 17.31 5.84 2.50
CA ALA A 200 16.59 5.74 3.77
C ALA A 200 17.54 5.39 4.95
N ALA A 201 18.71 4.83 4.63
CA ALA A 201 19.73 4.34 5.56
C ALA A 201 19.15 3.31 6.55
N VAL A 202 18.42 2.34 6.01
CA VAL A 202 17.81 1.27 6.77
C VAL A 202 18.04 -0.08 6.10
N LYS A 203 17.92 -1.16 6.90
CA LYS A 203 17.82 -2.53 6.41
C LYS A 203 16.66 -3.23 7.10
N TYR A 204 15.97 -4.10 6.39
CA TYR A 204 14.90 -4.91 6.97
C TYR A 204 15.49 -5.91 7.97
N ASP A 205 14.91 -5.96 9.17
CA ASP A 205 15.16 -7.00 10.15
C ASP A 205 14.04 -8.03 10.09
N MET A 206 14.03 -8.79 9.00
CA MET A 206 13.03 -9.83 8.77
C MET A 206 13.73 -11.19 8.81
N PRO A 207 14.01 -11.76 10.01
CA PRO A 207 14.70 -13.04 10.14
C PRO A 207 13.97 -14.22 9.47
N PHE A 208 12.66 -14.07 9.21
CA PHE A 208 11.83 -15.03 8.46
C PHE A 208 12.01 -14.95 6.93
N LEU A 209 12.60 -13.87 6.42
CA LEU A 209 12.98 -13.66 5.02
C LEU A 209 14.47 -14.05 4.84
N LYS A 210 14.83 -15.33 5.02
CA LYS A 210 16.21 -15.76 4.75
C LYS A 210 16.53 -15.60 3.26
N LYS A 211 17.80 -15.26 2.95
CA LYS A 211 18.42 -14.79 1.69
C LYS A 211 17.97 -15.37 0.32
N ASN A 212 17.19 -16.44 0.25
CA ASN A 212 16.63 -17.01 -1.00
C ASN A 212 15.09 -16.99 -1.07
N GLN A 213 14.40 -16.37 -0.10
CA GLN A 213 12.93 -16.31 -0.01
C GLN A 213 12.32 -15.01 -0.53
N LEU A 214 13.16 -14.01 -0.86
CA LEU A 214 12.72 -12.75 -1.47
C LEU A 214 12.06 -12.95 -2.84
N LEU A 215 12.33 -14.08 -3.51
CA LEU A 215 11.74 -14.41 -4.79
C LEU A 215 10.54 -15.36 -4.70
N PHE A 216 10.53 -16.39 -3.83
CA PHE A 216 9.44 -17.39 -3.83
C PHE A 216 9.28 -18.16 -2.50
N GLY A 217 9.34 -17.50 -1.34
CA GLY A 217 9.41 -18.23 -0.07
C GLY A 217 8.68 -17.65 1.12
N LEU A 218 7.47 -17.12 0.95
CA LEU A 218 6.57 -16.79 2.06
C LEU A 218 5.83 -18.05 2.51
N LYS A 219 6.48 -18.87 3.35
CA LYS A 219 5.78 -19.93 4.09
C LYS A 219 5.01 -19.27 5.23
N SER A 220 3.70 -19.47 5.28
CA SER A 220 2.77 -19.36 6.44
C SER A 220 2.88 -18.21 7.46
N ASP A 221 3.82 -17.28 7.35
CA ASP A 221 4.08 -16.20 8.32
C ASP A 221 3.60 -14.83 7.82
N PHE A 222 2.70 -14.82 6.83
CA PHE A 222 1.71 -13.74 6.74
C PHE A 222 0.76 -13.73 7.96
N MET A 223 0.94 -14.67 8.91
CA MET A 223 0.04 -14.98 10.02
C MET A 223 0.33 -14.26 11.35
N THR A 224 1.30 -13.34 11.43
CA THR A 224 1.34 -12.42 12.59
C THR A 224 0.45 -11.24 12.29
N SER A 225 -0.83 -11.35 12.64
CA SER A 225 -1.79 -10.22 12.63
C SER A 225 -1.18 -9.04 13.42
N THR A 226 -0.99 -7.88 12.79
CA THR A 226 -0.47 -6.66 13.44
C THR A 226 -1.46 -5.50 13.36
N PRO A 227 -2.69 -5.64 13.89
CA PRO A 227 -3.72 -4.60 13.83
C PRO A 227 -3.30 -3.30 14.55
N TRP A 228 -2.40 -3.40 15.54
CA TRP A 228 -1.78 -2.25 16.20
C TRP A 228 -0.98 -1.35 15.24
N ALA A 229 -0.45 -1.92 14.15
CA ALA A 229 0.31 -1.19 13.16
C ALA A 229 -0.59 -0.27 12.33
N LEU A 230 -1.81 -0.74 12.02
CA LEU A 230 -2.83 0.10 11.40
C LEU A 230 -3.17 1.29 12.31
N LYS A 231 -3.33 1.06 13.63
CA LYS A 231 -3.60 2.14 14.59
C LYS A 231 -2.51 3.21 14.58
N LYS A 232 -1.24 2.81 14.61
CA LYS A 232 -0.10 3.74 14.54
C LYS A 232 -0.06 4.51 13.23
N MET A 233 -0.32 3.84 12.10
CA MET A 233 -0.40 4.49 10.79
C MET A 233 -1.51 5.56 10.75
N LEU A 234 -2.71 5.23 11.26
CA LEU A 234 -3.84 6.16 11.33
C LEU A 234 -3.57 7.36 12.25
N GLU A 235 -2.98 7.11 13.42
CA GLU A 235 -2.54 8.18 14.33
C GLU A 235 -1.47 9.06 13.68
N HIS A 236 -0.52 8.48 12.95
CA HIS A 236 0.50 9.22 12.22
C HIS A 236 -0.11 10.18 11.18
N LEU A 237 -1.14 9.74 10.44
CA LEU A 237 -1.88 10.58 9.50
C LEU A 237 -2.66 11.70 10.20
N GLN A 238 -3.28 11.36 11.34
CA GLN A 238 -3.99 12.31 12.19
C GLN A 238 -3.05 13.43 12.67
N LEU A 239 -1.87 13.07 13.19
CA LEU A 239 -0.94 14.03 13.81
C LEU A 239 -0.09 14.80 12.79
N LYS A 240 0.44 14.14 11.75
CA LYS A 240 1.40 14.77 10.82
C LYS A 240 0.77 15.37 9.56
N TYR A 241 -0.42 14.92 9.17
CA TYR A 241 -0.98 15.20 7.84
C TYR A 241 -2.38 15.82 7.86
N LYS A 242 -2.73 16.54 8.94
CA LYS A 242 -3.99 17.30 9.10
C LYS A 242 -5.24 16.41 9.12
N ASN A 243 -5.13 15.18 9.61
CA ASN A 243 -6.23 14.23 9.80
C ASN A 243 -7.17 14.10 8.58
N PRO A 244 -6.62 13.72 7.41
CA PRO A 244 -7.40 13.63 6.18
C PRO A 244 -8.46 12.53 6.28
N ILE A 245 -9.46 12.56 5.40
CA ILE A 245 -10.37 11.41 5.25
C ILE A 245 -9.54 10.21 4.77
N VAL A 246 -9.59 9.11 5.51
CA VAL A 246 -8.89 7.86 5.20
C VAL A 246 -9.89 6.78 4.78
N MET A 247 -9.55 6.04 3.72
CA MET A 247 -10.23 4.81 3.32
C MET A 247 -9.24 3.65 3.36
N ILE A 248 -9.54 2.57 4.08
CA ILE A 248 -8.75 1.34 3.99
C ILE A 248 -9.21 0.59 2.75
N HIS A 249 -8.53 0.77 1.63
CA HIS A 249 -8.91 0.19 0.33
C HIS A 249 -8.57 -1.28 0.20
N GLU A 250 -7.55 -1.73 0.91
CA GLU A 250 -7.20 -3.15 0.98
C GLU A 250 -6.72 -3.51 2.37
N ASN A 251 -7.28 -4.59 2.90
CA ASN A 251 -6.76 -5.32 4.05
C ASN A 251 -7.25 -6.77 3.96
N GLY A 252 -6.36 -7.73 4.21
CA GLY A 252 -6.72 -9.15 4.20
C GLY A 252 -5.53 -10.07 4.38
N ALA A 253 -5.81 -11.36 4.44
CA ALA A 253 -4.81 -12.39 4.67
C ALA A 253 -4.93 -13.51 3.62
N ALA A 254 -3.80 -13.94 3.06
CA ALA A 254 -3.74 -15.04 2.10
C ALA A 254 -3.65 -16.39 2.80
N SER A 255 -4.26 -17.40 2.19
CA SER A 255 -3.96 -18.82 2.45
C SER A 255 -3.22 -19.39 1.26
N ILE A 256 -2.22 -20.24 1.51
CA ILE A 256 -1.63 -21.07 0.46
C ILE A 256 -2.69 -22.09 0.03
N ALA A 257 -2.95 -22.21 -1.27
CA ALA A 257 -3.84 -23.23 -1.77
C ALA A 257 -3.24 -24.61 -1.45
N ASP A 258 -3.96 -25.43 -0.67
CA ASP A 258 -3.63 -26.85 -0.47
C ASP A 258 -4.45 -27.68 -1.47
N PRO A 259 -3.82 -28.23 -2.53
CA PRO A 259 -4.51 -29.03 -3.52
C PRO A 259 -5.10 -30.33 -2.94
N SER A 260 -4.64 -30.76 -1.75
CA SER A 260 -5.12 -31.97 -1.06
C SER A 260 -6.31 -31.73 -0.14
N ALA A 261 -6.61 -30.47 0.22
CA ALA A 261 -7.70 -30.09 1.13
C ALA A 261 -9.08 -30.02 0.45
N GLY A 262 -9.17 -30.30 -0.85
CA GLY A 262 -10.38 -30.13 -1.65
C GLY A 262 -10.77 -28.66 -1.86
N ASN A 263 -11.94 -28.43 -2.46
CA ASN A 263 -12.39 -27.09 -2.90
C ASN A 263 -12.85 -26.16 -1.77
N ALA A 264 -12.55 -26.43 -0.50
CA ALA A 264 -13.01 -25.60 0.62
C ALA A 264 -12.12 -25.74 1.86
N PRO A 265 -10.82 -25.36 1.79
CA PRO A 265 -10.04 -25.21 3.02
C PRO A 265 -10.72 -24.19 3.92
N ASP A 266 -10.93 -24.55 5.18
CA ASP A 266 -11.47 -23.65 6.19
C ASP A 266 -10.54 -22.44 6.36
N ASP A 267 -11.09 -21.24 6.23
CA ASP A 267 -10.37 -19.98 6.33
C ASP A 267 -10.80 -19.15 7.54
N GLU A 268 -11.17 -19.82 8.63
CA GLU A 268 -11.48 -19.18 9.92
C GLU A 268 -10.42 -18.15 10.35
N PHE A 269 -9.14 -18.43 10.11
CA PHE A 269 -8.04 -17.49 10.38
C PHE A 269 -8.22 -16.13 9.67
N ARG A 270 -8.82 -16.11 8.47
CA ARG A 270 -9.10 -14.88 7.71
C ARG A 270 -10.23 -14.10 8.37
N SER A 271 -11.25 -14.78 8.89
CA SER A 271 -12.27 -14.12 9.72
C SER A 271 -11.63 -13.45 10.94
N GLN A 272 -10.75 -14.16 11.66
CA GLN A 272 -10.06 -13.58 12.82
C GLN A 272 -9.20 -12.37 12.44
N TYR A 273 -8.42 -12.47 11.37
CA TYR A 273 -7.62 -11.35 10.86
C TYR A 273 -8.49 -10.13 10.56
N LEU A 274 -9.60 -10.31 9.83
CA LEU A 274 -10.50 -9.20 9.52
C LEU A 274 -11.16 -8.61 10.76
N GLN A 275 -11.52 -9.43 11.76
CA GLN A 275 -12.04 -8.96 13.05
C GLN A 275 -11.04 -8.03 13.73
N ASP A 276 -9.79 -8.47 13.87
CA ASP A 276 -8.74 -7.72 14.55
C ASP A 276 -8.50 -6.35 13.90
N TYR A 277 -8.47 -6.29 12.56
CA TYR A 277 -8.22 -5.04 11.83
C TYR A 277 -9.44 -4.11 11.78
N ILE A 278 -10.66 -4.66 11.71
CA ILE A 278 -11.89 -3.85 11.82
C ILE A 278 -12.01 -3.27 13.24
N GLU A 279 -11.67 -4.03 14.28
CA GLU A 279 -11.63 -3.56 15.66
C GLU A 279 -10.62 -2.42 15.83
N ALA A 280 -9.39 -2.60 15.34
CA ALA A 280 -8.38 -1.54 15.33
C ALA A 280 -8.83 -0.29 14.57
N THR A 281 -9.53 -0.45 13.44
CA THR A 281 -10.09 0.67 12.68
C THR A 281 -11.14 1.42 13.50
N LEU A 282 -12.04 0.70 14.17
CA LEU A 282 -13.07 1.28 15.03
C LEU A 282 -12.47 2.01 16.23
N GLU A 283 -11.45 1.44 16.87
CA GLU A 283 -10.71 2.07 17.96
C GLU A 283 -10.03 3.37 17.49
N SER A 284 -9.33 3.36 16.36
CA SER A 284 -8.71 4.56 15.79
C SER A 284 -9.74 5.63 15.43
N SER A 285 -10.89 5.24 14.87
CA SER A 285 -12.00 6.16 14.59
C SER A 285 -12.53 6.82 15.86
N ARG A 286 -12.71 6.04 16.93
CA ARG A 286 -13.11 6.56 18.26
C ARG A 286 -12.06 7.46 18.89
N ASN A 287 -10.78 7.26 18.55
CA ASN A 287 -9.66 8.10 18.99
C ASN A 287 -9.39 9.31 18.08
N GLY A 288 -10.29 9.60 17.14
CA GLY A 288 -10.30 10.83 16.34
C GLY A 288 -9.64 10.72 14.97
N SER A 289 -9.11 9.56 14.58
CA SER A 289 -8.67 9.34 13.20
C SER A 289 -9.87 9.36 12.24
N ASN A 290 -9.79 10.12 11.15
CA ASN A 290 -10.91 10.32 10.23
C ASN A 290 -11.04 9.19 9.19
N VAL A 291 -11.27 7.96 9.66
CA VAL A 291 -11.48 6.78 8.80
C VAL A 291 -12.95 6.67 8.42
N GLN A 292 -13.25 6.55 7.12
CA GLN A 292 -14.62 6.52 6.60
C GLN A 292 -14.93 5.32 5.69
N GLY A 293 -13.97 4.43 5.46
CA GLY A 293 -14.19 3.23 4.66
C GLY A 293 -13.22 2.10 5.00
N TYR A 294 -13.68 0.87 4.85
CA TYR A 294 -12.90 -0.35 5.00
C TYR A 294 -13.32 -1.37 3.93
N PHE A 295 -12.36 -1.82 3.14
CA PHE A 295 -12.55 -2.68 1.98
C PHE A 295 -11.61 -3.90 2.13
N VAL A 296 -12.20 -5.08 2.01
CA VAL A 296 -11.48 -6.35 2.16
C VAL A 296 -10.74 -6.68 0.87
N TRP A 297 -9.44 -6.98 0.98
CA TRP A 297 -8.69 -7.67 -0.07
C TRP A 297 -8.75 -9.18 0.19
N SER A 298 -9.46 -9.97 -0.60
CA SER A 298 -10.18 -9.60 -1.83
C SER A 298 -11.58 -10.21 -1.87
N PHE A 299 -12.41 -9.71 -2.79
CA PHE A 299 -13.73 -10.31 -3.02
C PHE A 299 -13.62 -11.76 -3.53
N LEU A 300 -12.72 -11.99 -4.49
CA LEU A 300 -12.47 -13.28 -5.13
C LEU A 300 -10.98 -13.60 -5.10
N ASP A 301 -10.61 -14.87 -5.12
CA ASP A 301 -9.24 -15.24 -5.50
C ASP A 301 -8.92 -14.69 -6.89
N VAL A 302 -7.74 -14.07 -7.02
CA VAL A 302 -7.26 -13.45 -8.25
C VAL A 302 -5.84 -13.90 -8.55
N PHE A 303 -5.29 -13.44 -9.67
CA PHE A 303 -3.86 -13.55 -9.93
C PHE A 303 -3.12 -12.58 -9.00
N GLU A 304 -2.39 -13.12 -8.01
CA GLU A 304 -1.55 -12.32 -7.12
C GLU A 304 -0.22 -12.03 -7.82
N TYR A 305 0.13 -10.76 -7.97
CA TYR A 305 1.25 -10.36 -8.85
C TYR A 305 2.58 -11.08 -8.51
N LEU A 306 2.88 -11.19 -7.21
CA LEU A 306 4.12 -11.82 -6.72
C LEU A 306 4.01 -13.34 -6.53
N PHE A 307 2.79 -13.88 -6.43
CA PHE A 307 2.56 -15.27 -6.01
C PHE A 307 1.81 -16.13 -7.04
N GLY A 308 1.39 -15.53 -8.14
CA GLY A 308 0.48 -16.13 -9.10
C GLY A 308 -0.79 -16.63 -8.42
N TYR A 309 -1.23 -17.83 -8.78
CA TYR A 309 -2.43 -18.46 -8.19
C TYR A 309 -2.13 -19.29 -6.93
N ARG A 310 -0.94 -19.16 -6.33
CA ARG A 310 -0.53 -19.98 -5.17
C ARG A 310 -1.11 -19.49 -3.86
N MET A 311 -1.52 -18.23 -3.80
CA MET A 311 -2.13 -17.61 -2.63
C MET A 311 -3.53 -17.13 -2.97
N GLY A 312 -4.50 -17.48 -2.12
CA GLY A 312 -5.88 -17.03 -2.25
C GLY A 312 -6.24 -16.05 -1.15
N PHE A 313 -6.54 -14.80 -1.52
CA PHE A 313 -7.04 -13.76 -0.61
C PHE A 313 -8.57 -13.67 -0.57
N GLY A 314 -9.26 -14.34 -1.49
CA GLY A 314 -10.68 -14.16 -1.70
C GLY A 314 -11.53 -14.57 -0.50
N LEU A 315 -12.53 -13.75 -0.17
CA LEU A 315 -13.72 -14.19 0.58
C LEU A 315 -14.43 -15.34 -0.16
N TYR A 316 -14.42 -15.29 -1.49
CA TYR A 316 -14.85 -16.37 -2.36
C TYR A 316 -13.65 -16.98 -3.06
N GLY A 317 -13.50 -18.30 -2.94
CA GLY A 317 -12.47 -19.03 -3.68
C GLY A 317 -12.85 -19.21 -5.14
N VAL A 318 -11.84 -19.34 -6.01
CA VAL A 318 -12.01 -19.61 -7.44
C VAL A 318 -11.31 -20.91 -7.79
N ASP A 319 -12.04 -21.88 -8.35
CA ASP A 319 -11.44 -23.08 -8.91
C ASP A 319 -10.82 -22.76 -10.28
N PHE A 320 -9.51 -22.48 -10.27
CA PHE A 320 -8.75 -22.21 -11.50
C PHE A 320 -8.51 -23.45 -12.38
N ASN A 321 -8.79 -24.66 -11.89
CA ASN A 321 -8.72 -25.89 -12.68
C ASN A 321 -10.03 -26.17 -13.42
N SER A 322 -11.16 -25.71 -12.89
CA SER A 322 -12.45 -25.78 -13.58
C SER A 322 -12.48 -24.86 -14.80
N GLU A 323 -12.91 -25.36 -15.96
CA GLU A 323 -13.11 -24.54 -17.18
C GLU A 323 -14.10 -23.39 -16.93
N GLU A 324 -15.13 -23.64 -16.11
CA GLU A 324 -16.16 -22.66 -15.73
C GLU A 324 -15.66 -21.63 -14.69
N ARG A 325 -14.45 -21.83 -14.15
CA ARG A 325 -13.88 -21.00 -13.07
C ARG A 325 -14.86 -20.86 -11.92
N THR A 326 -15.37 -21.98 -11.42
CA THR A 326 -16.44 -21.96 -10.40
C THR A 326 -15.99 -21.21 -9.14
N ARG A 327 -16.94 -20.50 -8.52
CA ARG A 327 -16.72 -19.76 -7.27
C ARG A 327 -17.35 -20.51 -6.11
N TYR A 328 -16.68 -20.54 -4.97
CA TYR A 328 -17.21 -21.14 -3.76
C TYR A 328 -17.05 -20.19 -2.56
N GLN A 329 -18.08 -20.14 -1.73
CA GLN A 329 -18.10 -19.28 -0.55
C GLN A 329 -17.21 -19.88 0.55
N ARG A 330 -16.27 -19.09 1.09
CA ARG A 330 -15.45 -19.51 2.24
C ARG A 330 -16.10 -19.15 3.59
N HIS A 331 -15.50 -19.59 4.68
CA HIS A 331 -15.97 -19.26 6.03
C HIS A 331 -15.93 -17.74 6.27
N SER A 332 -14.86 -17.07 5.86
CA SER A 332 -14.73 -15.62 5.95
C SER A 332 -15.84 -14.85 5.23
N ALA A 333 -16.32 -15.31 4.06
CA ALA A 333 -17.47 -14.70 3.40
C ALA A 333 -18.77 -14.84 4.20
N LYS A 334 -18.98 -15.98 4.87
CA LYS A 334 -20.16 -16.19 5.73
C LYS A 334 -20.10 -15.28 6.96
N TRP A 335 -18.94 -15.22 7.62
CA TRP A 335 -18.71 -14.32 8.74
C TRP A 335 -18.91 -12.85 8.34
N PHE A 336 -18.29 -12.39 7.24
CA PHE A 336 -18.39 -11.00 6.79
C PHE A 336 -19.83 -10.63 6.41
N THR A 337 -20.59 -11.57 5.83
CA THR A 337 -22.03 -11.40 5.58
C THR A 337 -22.81 -11.20 6.88
N GLY A 338 -22.49 -11.95 7.93
CA GLY A 338 -23.09 -11.80 9.26
C GLY A 338 -22.76 -10.43 9.87
N PHE A 339 -21.50 -10.05 9.86
CA PHE A 339 -21.03 -8.74 10.33
C PHE A 339 -21.75 -7.57 9.64
N LEU A 340 -21.81 -7.58 8.30
CA LEU A 340 -22.50 -6.53 7.52
C LEU A 340 -24.02 -6.44 7.79
N ARG A 341 -24.63 -7.51 8.32
CA ARG A 341 -26.05 -7.56 8.69
C ARG A 341 -26.29 -7.24 10.17
N GLY A 342 -25.30 -6.68 10.86
CA GLY A 342 -25.40 -6.31 12.28
C GLY A 342 -25.15 -7.47 13.24
N GLY A 343 -24.53 -8.55 12.79
CA GLY A 343 -24.00 -9.60 13.67
C GLY A 343 -22.83 -9.08 14.52
N GLU A 344 -22.53 -9.80 15.60
CA GLU A 344 -21.40 -9.47 16.48
C GLU A 344 -20.07 -9.55 15.74
N LEU A 345 -19.16 -8.61 16.03
CA LEU A 345 -17.81 -8.60 15.43
C LEU A 345 -17.05 -9.89 15.80
N ARG A 346 -17.10 -10.27 17.08
CA ARG A 346 -16.56 -11.53 17.62
C ARG A 346 -17.73 -12.41 18.11
N PRO A 347 -18.36 -13.23 17.24
CA PRO A 347 -19.43 -14.12 17.66
C PRO A 347 -18.94 -15.09 18.74
N VAL A 348 -19.77 -15.43 19.72
CA VAL A 348 -19.44 -16.41 20.78
C VAL A 348 -18.84 -17.66 20.14
N ALA A 349 -17.62 -18.01 20.56
CA ALA A 349 -16.93 -19.19 20.06
C ALA A 349 -17.77 -20.45 20.27
N LEU A 350 -17.76 -21.34 19.27
CA LEU A 350 -18.27 -22.69 19.48
C LEU A 350 -17.42 -23.37 20.59
N PRO A 351 -18.03 -24.21 21.47
CA PRO A 351 -17.30 -24.83 22.57
C PRO A 351 -16.04 -25.57 22.08
N GLY A 352 -14.85 -25.08 22.44
CA GLY A 352 -13.56 -25.69 22.09
C GLY A 352 -12.55 -24.80 21.35
N GLN A 353 -12.94 -23.61 20.88
CA GLN A 353 -12.03 -22.66 20.21
C GLN A 353 -12.02 -21.33 20.95
N ALA A 354 -11.04 -21.07 21.82
CA ALA A 354 -10.88 -19.72 22.36
C ALA A 354 -10.22 -18.82 21.30
N TYR A 355 -10.85 -17.69 20.97
CA TYR A 355 -10.18 -16.65 20.20
C TYR A 355 -9.00 -16.09 21.02
N SER A 356 -7.84 -15.90 20.39
CA SER A 356 -6.69 -15.27 21.05
C SER A 356 -7.07 -13.85 21.50
N GLN A 357 -6.86 -13.58 22.79
CA GLN A 357 -7.03 -12.26 23.41
C GLN A 357 -5.91 -11.30 22.99
#